data_AF-A0A933E5S6-F1
#
_entry.id   AF-A0A933E5S6-F1
#
_cell.length_a   1.000
_cell.length_b   1.000
_cell.length_c   1.000
_cell.angle_alpha   90.00
_cell.angle_beta   90.00
_cell.angle_gamma   90.00
#
_symmetry.space_group_name_H-M   'P 1'
#
loop_
_entity.id
_entity.type
_entity.pdbx_description
1 polymer ?
#
loop_
_entity_poly.entity_id
_entity_poly.type
_entity_poly.pdbx_seq_one_letter_code
_entity_poly.pdbx_strand_id
1 'polypeptide(L)'
;MSSGLRSFLAIVLSMGVLILWYTVIAPPPAPTPQVSSKTPTEGTKTTDHGLRTLRQGSGQATDYGPAAGRVPQGEEVVLENDLVRIALNTDGGVITGWTLKEYTRNGEGMVSLAEAGGRVVEMDQGPVQFSVKTKSKTSVELAARDKGQSVSKRFYLKEGSYQLEMEIEVKNLAAKTLSFNPAIWWGKQAVEESPQRGILFFKTPPDRWHPIYFQEGGLKEVLWERVPAAQTLGGRFDWIGAQSRYFLGTVIPVGAQGNTLETGKYLQEGGEAFFFQKLIFQTAQVLPGERWAQKFLIYGGPKDYKRLKVIIPGLEKTLGLGWTTLVAVPMLYLLKFFYQLIHNYGVAIILLTILVKILLNPINRKSLASMKGMQAIQPRLKELRQKYGEDKQKLNQETMQLFKNNKINPMGGCLPMLLQIPIYIALYKVLWSSV
;
A
#
# COMPACT_ATOMS: atom_id res chain seq x y z
N MET A 1 26.28 14.51 -27.46
CA MET A 1 24.87 14.25 -27.83
C MET A 1 24.03 14.27 -26.57
N SER A 2 23.10 15.23 -26.45
CA SER A 2 22.25 15.41 -25.28
C SER A 2 21.36 14.17 -25.05
N SER A 3 21.09 13.86 -23.78
CA SER A 3 20.21 12.75 -23.37
C SER A 3 18.84 12.79 -24.05
N GLY A 4 18.32 13.99 -24.34
CA GLY A 4 17.07 14.18 -25.08
C GLY A 4 17.09 13.63 -26.51
N LEU A 5 18.21 13.75 -27.24
CA LEU A 5 18.30 13.27 -28.62
C LEU A 5 18.28 11.73 -28.68
N ARG A 6 18.84 11.06 -27.67
CA ARG A 6 18.85 9.59 -27.58
C ARG A 6 17.45 9.04 -27.28
N SER A 7 16.72 9.69 -26.37
CA SER A 7 15.33 9.33 -26.05
C SER A 7 14.39 9.57 -27.24
N PHE A 8 14.55 10.69 -27.94
CA PHE A 8 13.76 10.99 -29.14
C PHE A 8 14.02 9.97 -30.26
N LEU A 9 15.28 9.64 -30.53
CA LEU A 9 15.65 8.64 -31.54
C LEU A 9 15.07 7.26 -31.21
N ALA A 10 15.08 6.84 -29.93
CA ALA A 10 14.51 5.58 -29.50
C ALA A 10 12.98 5.50 -29.69
N ILE A 11 12.26 6.62 -29.45
CA ILE A 11 10.81 6.69 -29.68
C ILE A 11 10.49 6.59 -31.17
N VAL A 12 11.22 7.33 -32.02
CA VAL A 12 11.02 7.30 -33.48
C VAL A 12 11.32 5.91 -34.04
N LEU A 13 12.38 5.25 -33.57
CA LEU A 13 12.73 3.88 -33.98
C LEU A 13 11.67 2.87 -33.52
N SER A 14 11.16 3.01 -32.30
CA SER A 14 10.08 2.15 -31.79
C SER A 14 8.77 2.33 -32.57
N MET A 15 8.43 3.56 -32.97
CA MET A 15 7.26 3.85 -33.80
C MET A 15 7.43 3.29 -35.21
N GLY A 16 8.61 3.42 -35.80
CA GLY A 16 8.93 2.83 -37.11
C GLY A 16 8.80 1.31 -37.11
N VAL A 17 9.28 0.63 -36.06
CA VAL A 17 9.14 -0.83 -35.92
C VAL A 17 7.67 -1.26 -35.77
N LEU A 18 6.86 -0.51 -35.00
CA LEU A 18 5.43 -0.80 -34.84
C LEU A 18 4.63 -0.57 -36.12
N ILE A 19 4.94 0.50 -36.86
CA ILE A 19 4.30 0.80 -38.15
C ILE A 19 4.67 -0.27 -39.17
N LEU A 20 5.95 -0.65 -39.25
CA LEU A 20 6.41 -1.73 -40.14
C LEU A 20 5.75 -3.07 -39.77
N TRP A 21 5.63 -3.37 -38.48
CA TRP A 21 4.94 -4.57 -38.00
C TRP A 21 3.45 -4.57 -38.38
N TYR A 22 2.77 -3.43 -38.22
CA TYR A 22 1.34 -3.31 -38.52
C TYR A 22 1.04 -3.32 -40.03
N THR A 23 1.94 -2.77 -40.84
CA THR A 23 1.75 -2.63 -42.30
C THR A 23 2.24 -3.83 -43.10
N VAL A 24 3.26 -4.55 -42.61
CA VAL A 24 3.90 -5.65 -43.36
C VAL A 24 3.58 -7.03 -42.77
N ILE A 25 3.30 -7.14 -41.46
CA ILE A 25 3.29 -8.45 -40.77
C ILE A 25 1.91 -8.82 -40.19
N ALA A 26 1.07 -7.85 -39.78
CA ALA A 26 -0.22 -8.15 -39.13
C ALA A 26 -1.40 -8.16 -40.13
N PRO A 27 -2.11 -9.30 -40.33
CA PRO A 27 -3.42 -9.27 -40.99
C PRO A 27 -4.47 -8.60 -40.07
N PRO A 28 -5.52 -7.96 -40.64
CA PRO A 28 -6.56 -7.29 -39.85
C PRO A 28 -7.23 -8.27 -38.87
N PRO A 29 -7.55 -7.83 -37.64
CA PRO A 29 -8.21 -8.69 -36.67
C PRO A 29 -9.57 -9.12 -37.20
N ALA A 30 -9.78 -10.44 -37.28
CA ALA A 30 -11.08 -11.00 -37.60
C ALA A 30 -12.12 -10.49 -36.58
N PRO A 31 -13.34 -10.12 -37.02
CA PRO A 31 -14.40 -9.70 -36.10
C PRO A 31 -14.69 -10.82 -35.11
N THR A 32 -14.54 -10.51 -33.83
CA THR A 32 -14.87 -11.41 -32.71
C THR A 32 -16.37 -11.72 -32.74
N PRO A 33 -16.79 -12.99 -32.76
CA PRO A 33 -18.20 -13.33 -32.59
C PRO A 33 -18.67 -12.84 -31.21
N GLN A 34 -19.67 -11.96 -31.20
CA GLN A 34 -20.37 -11.56 -29.98
C GLN A 34 -21.02 -12.80 -29.35
N VAL A 35 -20.57 -13.17 -28.16
CA VAL A 35 -21.31 -14.09 -27.30
C VAL A 35 -22.47 -13.29 -26.71
N SER A 36 -23.69 -13.60 -27.18
CA SER A 36 -24.94 -13.17 -26.59
C SER A 36 -25.05 -13.74 -25.17
N SER A 37 -24.87 -12.90 -24.16
CA SER A 37 -25.38 -13.15 -22.81
C SER A 37 -26.76 -12.53 -22.71
N LYS A 38 -27.78 -13.38 -22.69
CA LYS A 38 -29.17 -13.02 -22.40
C LYS A 38 -29.26 -12.36 -21.03
N THR A 39 -29.83 -11.17 -21.00
CA THR A 39 -30.42 -10.53 -19.82
C THR A 39 -31.66 -11.34 -19.40
N PRO A 40 -31.86 -11.64 -18.11
CA PRO A 40 -33.18 -11.89 -17.57
C PRO A 40 -33.78 -10.54 -17.15
N THR A 41 -34.80 -10.11 -17.88
CA THR A 41 -35.75 -9.07 -17.44
C THR A 41 -36.92 -9.79 -16.77
N GLU A 42 -37.24 -9.47 -15.52
CA GLU A 42 -38.57 -9.00 -15.10
C GLU A 42 -38.67 -8.77 -13.59
N GLY A 43 -39.44 -7.77 -13.20
CA GLY A 43 -39.96 -7.67 -11.82
C GLY A 43 -39.97 -6.29 -11.18
N THR A 44 -40.43 -5.25 -11.87
CA THR A 44 -40.83 -3.99 -11.23
C THR A 44 -42.05 -4.24 -10.34
N LYS A 45 -41.90 -4.09 -9.02
CA LYS A 45 -42.99 -3.71 -8.12
C LYS A 45 -42.61 -2.45 -7.38
N THR A 46 -43.27 -1.38 -7.77
CA THR A 46 -43.39 -0.12 -7.06
C THR A 46 -44.10 -0.38 -5.73
N THR A 47 -43.51 0.07 -4.63
CA THR A 47 -44.30 0.45 -3.44
C THR A 47 -43.61 1.62 -2.78
N ASP A 48 -44.32 2.72 -2.86
CA ASP A 48 -44.11 4.00 -2.20
C ASP A 48 -44.01 3.83 -0.68
N HIS A 49 -43.02 4.47 -0.05
CA HIS A 49 -43.13 4.98 1.31
C HIS A 49 -42.05 6.05 1.57
N GLY A 50 -42.46 7.31 1.38
CA GLY A 50 -42.40 8.31 2.44
C GLY A 50 -41.02 8.88 2.81
N LEU A 51 -40.77 10.11 2.35
CA LEU A 51 -39.95 11.06 3.09
C LEU A 51 -40.44 11.12 4.54
N ARG A 52 -39.64 10.56 5.46
CA ARG A 52 -39.70 10.91 6.87
C ARG A 52 -38.37 11.54 7.25
N THR A 53 -38.39 12.87 7.19
CA THR A 53 -37.55 13.77 7.97
C THR A 53 -37.54 13.30 9.43
N LEU A 54 -36.44 12.67 9.84
CA LEU A 54 -36.15 12.45 11.26
C LEU A 54 -35.12 13.49 11.70
N ARG A 55 -35.69 14.55 12.29
CA ARG A 55 -35.21 15.34 13.43
C ARG A 55 -33.72 15.26 13.74
N GLN A 56 -33.09 16.42 13.61
CA GLN A 56 -31.99 16.88 14.45
C GLN A 56 -32.20 16.42 15.90
N GLY A 57 -31.38 15.45 16.32
CA GLY A 57 -30.99 15.27 17.70
C GLY A 57 -29.70 16.06 17.89
N SER A 58 -29.75 17.11 18.69
CA SER A 58 -28.61 17.86 19.20
C SER A 58 -27.72 16.96 20.04
N GLY A 59 -26.85 16.20 19.39
CA GLY A 59 -25.66 15.61 19.99
C GLY A 59 -24.52 16.61 19.90
N GLN A 60 -23.99 17.00 21.05
CA GLN A 60 -22.82 17.87 21.17
C GLN A 60 -21.72 17.47 20.18
N ALA A 61 -21.24 18.45 19.42
CA ALA A 61 -20.02 18.32 18.65
C ALA A 61 -18.89 17.99 19.62
N THR A 62 -18.59 16.71 19.74
CA THR A 62 -17.34 16.24 20.30
C THR A 62 -16.29 16.59 19.25
N ASP A 63 -15.24 17.28 19.69
CA ASP A 63 -14.13 17.78 18.89
C ASP A 63 -13.39 16.60 18.25
N TYR A 64 -13.89 16.10 17.10
CA TYR A 64 -13.30 14.97 16.38
C TYR A 64 -12.17 15.46 15.48
N GLY A 65 -11.03 15.73 16.12
CA GLY A 65 -9.74 15.97 15.48
C GLY A 65 -8.71 16.22 16.57
N PRO A 66 -7.41 15.94 16.36
CA PRO A 66 -6.40 16.65 17.15
C PRO A 66 -6.70 18.14 16.96
N ALA A 67 -6.80 18.93 18.04
CA ALA A 67 -7.02 20.37 17.95
C ALA A 67 -6.16 20.94 16.81
N ALA A 68 -6.84 21.28 15.71
CA ALA A 68 -6.19 21.50 14.43
C ALA A 68 -5.19 22.65 14.57
N GLY A 69 -3.96 22.45 14.10
CA GLY A 69 -3.08 23.56 13.74
C GLY A 69 -2.32 24.28 14.86
N ARG A 70 -2.18 23.75 16.08
CA ARG A 70 -1.16 24.30 17.00
C ARG A 70 0.22 23.90 16.50
N VAL A 71 0.95 24.86 15.91
CA VAL A 71 2.40 24.72 15.68
C VAL A 71 3.06 24.44 17.04
N PRO A 72 3.74 23.30 17.21
CA PRO A 72 4.44 22.99 18.46
C PRO A 72 5.42 24.12 18.81
N GLN A 73 5.31 24.68 20.02
CA GLN A 73 6.14 25.83 20.44
C GLN A 73 7.40 25.40 21.22
N GLY A 74 7.66 24.10 21.31
CA GLY A 74 8.79 23.55 22.04
C GLY A 74 10.10 23.50 21.24
N GLU A 75 11.16 23.06 21.91
CA GLU A 75 12.48 22.84 21.32
C GLU A 75 12.41 21.67 20.31
N GLU A 76 13.08 21.83 19.16
CA GLU A 76 13.26 20.73 18.20
C GLU A 76 14.48 19.87 18.59
N VAL A 77 14.24 18.59 18.84
CA VAL A 77 15.26 17.57 19.04
C VAL A 77 15.37 16.71 17.80
N VAL A 78 16.57 16.58 17.27
CA VAL A 78 16.84 15.77 16.07
C VAL A 78 17.54 14.47 16.44
N LEU A 79 17.01 13.35 15.95
CA LEU A 79 17.68 12.05 15.92
C LEU A 79 18.08 11.73 14.48
N GLU A 80 19.26 11.18 14.27
CA GLU A 80 19.70 10.82 12.93
C GLU A 80 20.65 9.61 12.88
N ASN A 81 20.53 8.87 11.78
CA ASN A 81 21.47 7.82 11.39
C ASN A 81 21.84 8.00 9.91
N ASP A 82 22.42 6.98 9.28
CA ASP A 82 22.86 7.07 7.87
C ASP A 82 21.70 7.16 6.87
N LEU A 83 20.50 6.70 7.25
CA LEU A 83 19.34 6.58 6.36
C LEU A 83 18.25 7.62 6.61
N VAL A 84 18.08 8.06 7.85
CA VAL A 84 16.97 8.95 8.26
C VAL A 84 17.40 10.06 9.20
N ARG A 85 16.69 11.19 9.11
CA ARG A 85 16.68 12.28 10.09
C ARG A 85 15.24 12.41 10.63
N ILE A 86 15.09 12.38 11.94
CA ILE A 86 13.79 12.45 12.63
C ILE A 86 13.82 13.69 13.52
N ALA A 87 12.85 14.58 13.34
CA ALA A 87 12.64 15.75 14.18
C ALA A 87 11.52 15.47 15.18
N LEU A 88 11.79 15.76 16.44
CA LEU A 88 10.88 15.65 17.58
C LEU A 88 10.70 17.03 18.19
N ASN A 89 9.51 17.37 18.66
CA ASN A 89 9.28 18.59 19.41
C ASN A 89 8.98 18.29 20.88
N THR A 90 9.59 19.05 21.79
CA THR A 90 9.38 18.88 23.24
C THR A 90 7.96 19.26 23.69
N ASP A 91 7.24 20.06 22.91
CA ASP A 91 5.81 20.32 23.10
C ASP A 91 5.02 19.07 22.70
N GLY A 92 4.46 18.39 23.69
CA GLY A 92 3.78 17.12 23.52
C GLY A 92 4.70 15.91 23.29
N GLY A 93 6.00 16.09 23.05
CA GLY A 93 6.93 14.99 22.77
C GLY A 93 6.54 14.24 21.49
N VAL A 94 6.32 14.98 20.41
CA VAL A 94 5.75 14.48 19.15
C VAL A 94 6.80 14.47 18.04
N ILE A 95 6.68 13.52 17.10
CA ILE A 95 7.47 13.55 15.86
C ILE A 95 6.87 14.63 14.97
N THR A 96 7.68 15.59 14.51
CA THR A 96 7.29 16.69 13.62
C THR A 96 7.86 16.56 12.22
N GLY A 97 8.90 15.73 12.06
CA GLY A 97 9.53 15.53 10.78
C GLY A 97 10.18 14.17 10.67
N TRP A 98 10.12 13.60 9.48
CA TRP A 98 10.83 12.39 9.13
C TRP A 98 11.39 12.58 7.72
N THR A 99 12.68 12.39 7.56
CA THR A 99 13.38 12.71 6.31
C THR A 99 14.22 11.50 5.94
N LEU A 100 13.97 10.94 4.76
CA LEU A 100 14.76 9.84 4.23
C LEU A 100 15.95 10.43 3.45
N LYS A 101 17.17 10.12 3.87
CA LYS A 101 18.41 10.71 3.31
C LYS A 101 18.70 10.20 1.89
N GLU A 102 18.31 8.96 1.59
CA GLU A 102 18.52 8.33 0.28
C GLU A 102 17.46 8.74 -0.77
N TYR A 103 16.31 9.27 -0.34
CA TYR A 103 15.17 9.53 -1.21
C TYR A 103 14.79 11.01 -1.19
N THR A 104 15.23 11.74 -2.22
CA THR A 104 14.99 13.18 -2.35
C THR A 104 13.97 13.49 -3.44
N ARG A 105 13.05 14.40 -3.19
CA ARG A 105 12.17 15.02 -4.20
C ARG A 105 12.51 16.51 -4.26
N ASN A 106 12.90 17.01 -5.43
CA ASN A 106 13.32 18.41 -5.60
C ASN A 106 14.45 18.89 -4.65
N GLY A 107 15.30 17.98 -4.17
CA GLY A 107 16.36 18.30 -3.20
C GLY A 107 15.93 18.29 -1.74
N GLU A 108 14.64 18.09 -1.45
CA GLU A 108 14.12 17.92 -0.09
C GLU A 108 13.80 16.44 0.17
N GLY A 109 14.34 15.89 1.26
CA GLY A 109 14.09 14.51 1.67
C GLY A 109 12.66 14.37 2.16
N MET A 110 11.78 13.86 1.30
CA MET A 110 10.34 14.01 1.51
C MET A 110 9.74 12.71 2.02
N VAL A 111 9.54 12.58 3.35
CA VAL A 111 8.39 11.89 3.94
C VAL A 111 8.13 12.41 5.37
N SER A 112 7.49 13.57 5.57
CA SER A 112 7.01 13.90 6.93
C SER A 112 5.95 12.87 7.34
N LEU A 113 6.30 11.95 8.24
CA LEU A 113 5.43 10.87 8.71
C LEU A 113 4.53 11.29 9.85
N ALA A 114 4.80 12.46 10.43
CA ALA A 114 4.04 13.00 11.52
C ALA A 114 4.07 14.52 11.37
N GLU A 115 2.95 15.10 11.01
CA GLU A 115 2.71 16.51 11.28
C GLU A 115 1.88 16.65 12.55
N ALA A 116 2.36 17.58 13.37
CA ALA A 116 1.86 18.13 14.62
C ALA A 116 0.53 17.56 15.14
N GLY A 117 0.60 16.81 16.25
CA GLY A 117 -0.60 16.42 17.01
C GLY A 117 -0.64 14.99 17.49
N GLY A 118 0.48 14.25 17.42
CA GLY A 118 0.63 12.94 18.06
C GLY A 118 0.44 13.04 19.57
N ARG A 119 -0.81 13.14 20.04
CA ARG A 119 -1.19 13.15 21.46
C ARG A 119 -0.98 11.77 22.04
N VAL A 120 0.28 11.41 22.18
CA VAL A 120 0.72 10.16 22.78
C VAL A 120 0.54 10.33 24.28
N VAL A 121 -0.59 9.80 24.77
CA VAL A 121 -1.16 9.98 26.13
C VAL A 121 -1.55 11.44 26.39
N GLU A 122 -2.77 11.81 25.97
CA GLU A 122 -3.42 13.02 26.46
C GLU A 122 -4.02 12.73 27.85
N MET A 123 -3.56 13.46 28.87
CA MET A 123 -4.37 13.63 30.06
C MET A 123 -5.50 14.58 29.72
N ASP A 124 -6.66 14.40 30.36
CA ASP A 124 -7.93 15.12 30.17
C ASP A 124 -7.85 16.67 30.35
N GLN A 125 -6.64 17.24 30.45
CA GLN A 125 -6.39 18.62 30.84
C GLN A 125 -5.37 19.36 29.95
N GLY A 126 -5.01 18.83 28.77
CA GLY A 126 -4.27 19.55 27.72
C GLY A 126 -2.84 19.07 27.44
N PRO A 127 -2.09 19.78 26.55
CA PRO A 127 -0.76 19.36 26.09
C PRO A 127 0.30 19.45 27.21
N VAL A 128 1.11 18.42 27.32
CA VAL A 128 2.19 18.31 28.32
C VAL A 128 3.51 18.81 27.72
N GLN A 129 4.17 19.75 28.41
CA GLN A 129 5.51 20.22 28.03
C GLN A 129 6.59 19.29 28.58
N PHE A 130 7.39 18.72 27.70
CA PHE A 130 8.49 17.82 28.08
C PHE A 130 9.81 18.58 28.18
N SER A 131 10.69 18.08 29.05
CA SER A 131 12.09 18.49 29.15
C SER A 131 12.99 17.37 28.64
N VAL A 132 14.05 17.71 27.92
CA VAL A 132 15.08 16.74 27.52
C VAL A 132 15.90 16.34 28.75
N LYS A 133 15.97 15.03 29.03
CA LYS A 133 16.80 14.47 30.11
C LYS A 133 18.14 13.98 29.61
N THR A 134 18.09 13.18 28.55
CA THR A 134 19.26 12.59 27.93
C THR A 134 19.10 12.72 26.42
N LYS A 135 20.17 13.07 25.72
CA LYS A 135 20.20 13.18 24.26
C LYS A 135 21.50 12.59 23.73
N SER A 136 21.38 11.77 22.71
CA SER A 136 22.47 11.30 21.87
C SER A 136 22.10 11.52 20.40
N LYS A 137 22.96 11.10 19.47
CA LYS A 137 22.68 11.17 18.04
C LYS A 137 21.46 10.31 17.64
N THR A 138 21.26 9.19 18.33
CA THR A 138 20.24 8.18 17.99
C THR A 138 19.20 7.98 19.08
N SER A 139 19.32 8.60 20.25
CA SER A 139 18.34 8.47 21.33
C SER A 139 18.02 9.79 22.01
N VAL A 140 16.78 9.91 22.48
CA VAL A 140 16.39 10.99 23.39
C VAL A 140 15.41 10.49 24.44
N GLU A 141 15.59 10.95 25.66
CA GLU A 141 14.62 10.80 26.74
C GLU A 141 13.99 12.15 27.05
N LEU A 142 12.67 12.20 26.89
CA LEU A 142 11.82 13.33 27.23
C LEU A 142 11.07 13.01 28.51
N ALA A 143 11.06 13.91 29.49
CA ALA A 143 10.31 13.72 30.72
C ALA A 143 9.53 14.98 31.10
N ALA A 144 8.31 14.77 31.57
CA ALA A 144 7.43 15.79 32.10
C ALA A 144 6.83 15.33 33.42
N ARG A 145 6.49 16.29 34.27
CA ARG A 145 5.64 16.07 35.44
C ARG A 145 4.42 16.94 35.30
N ASP A 146 3.25 16.34 35.44
CA ASP A 146 1.99 17.06 35.44
C ASP A 146 1.09 16.49 36.53
N LYS A 147 0.44 17.37 37.32
CA LYS A 147 -0.65 17.05 38.27
C LYS A 147 -0.52 15.74 39.05
N GLY A 148 0.64 15.48 39.64
CA GLY A 148 0.86 14.29 40.48
C GLY A 148 1.18 13.01 39.69
N GLN A 149 1.65 13.13 38.45
CA GLN A 149 2.24 12.03 37.70
C GLN A 149 3.50 12.46 36.96
N SER A 150 4.33 11.46 36.62
CA SER A 150 5.52 11.65 35.79
C SER A 150 5.33 10.88 34.50
N VAL A 151 5.49 11.54 33.37
CA VAL A 151 5.44 10.94 32.04
C VAL A 151 6.82 11.01 31.43
N SER A 152 7.36 9.88 30.98
CA SER A 152 8.61 9.82 30.24
C SER A 152 8.42 9.13 28.90
N LYS A 153 9.02 9.69 27.85
CA LYS A 153 9.08 9.13 26.50
C LYS A 153 10.53 8.91 26.12
N ARG A 154 10.89 7.67 25.85
CA ARG A 154 12.23 7.28 25.39
C ARG A 154 12.15 6.91 23.92
N PHE A 155 12.96 7.56 23.11
CA PHE A 155 13.08 7.31 21.68
C PHE A 155 14.46 6.74 21.38
N TYR A 156 14.52 5.70 20.56
CA TYR A 156 15.74 5.06 20.11
C TYR A 156 15.66 4.75 18.61
N LEU A 157 16.45 5.46 17.83
CA LEU A 157 16.62 5.27 16.39
C LEU A 157 17.67 4.20 16.14
N LYS A 158 17.26 3.09 15.53
CA LYS A 158 18.16 1.98 15.23
C LYS A 158 19.14 2.35 14.10
N GLU A 159 20.42 2.07 14.29
CA GLU A 159 21.44 2.30 13.26
C GLU A 159 21.18 1.45 11.99
N GLY A 160 21.50 2.01 10.81
CA GLY A 160 21.28 1.36 9.51
C GLY A 160 19.82 1.00 9.20
N SER A 161 18.86 1.62 9.90
CA SER A 161 17.44 1.25 9.84
C SER A 161 16.50 2.46 9.71
N TYR A 162 15.30 2.19 9.22
CA TYR A 162 14.16 3.11 9.13
C TYR A 162 13.22 2.94 10.35
N GLN A 163 13.72 2.36 11.44
CA GLN A 163 12.95 1.98 12.63
C GLN A 163 13.30 2.88 13.82
N LEU A 164 12.26 3.42 14.45
CA LEU A 164 12.32 4.17 15.69
C LEU A 164 11.56 3.41 16.76
N GLU A 165 12.23 3.01 17.83
CA GLU A 165 11.60 2.48 19.03
C GLU A 165 11.16 3.64 19.92
N MET A 166 9.93 3.59 20.41
CA MET A 166 9.37 4.55 21.36
C MET A 166 8.84 3.79 22.57
N GLU A 167 9.27 4.16 23.77
CA GLU A 167 8.70 3.67 25.02
C GLU A 167 8.07 4.83 25.77
N ILE A 168 6.81 4.68 26.16
CA ILE A 168 6.10 5.62 27.01
C ILE A 168 5.98 4.99 28.38
N GLU A 169 6.28 5.75 29.42
CA GLU A 169 6.06 5.36 30.80
C GLU A 169 5.31 6.47 31.54
N VAL A 170 4.28 6.07 32.28
CA VAL A 170 3.45 6.94 33.12
C VAL A 170 3.54 6.41 34.55
N LYS A 171 4.18 7.18 35.43
CA LYS A 171 4.30 6.87 36.85
C LYS A 171 3.30 7.70 37.65
N ASN A 172 2.51 7.02 38.48
CA ASN A 172 1.56 7.68 39.37
C ASN A 172 2.29 8.17 40.64
N LEU A 173 2.35 9.49 40.83
CA LEU A 173 2.91 10.12 42.03
C LEU A 173 1.82 10.61 43.00
N ALA A 174 0.55 10.42 42.67
CA ALA A 174 -0.59 10.82 43.49
C ALA A 174 -0.97 9.70 44.46
N ALA A 175 -1.72 10.07 45.51
CA ALA A 175 -2.24 9.12 46.50
C ALA A 175 -3.48 8.35 46.01
N LYS A 176 -4.04 8.69 44.85
CA LYS A 176 -5.22 8.04 44.25
C LYS A 176 -4.81 7.22 43.03
N THR A 177 -5.52 6.13 42.75
CA THR A 177 -5.35 5.35 41.53
C THR A 177 -5.61 6.22 40.31
N LEU A 178 -4.68 6.22 39.37
CA LEU A 178 -4.80 6.89 38.09
C LEU A 178 -5.46 5.93 37.10
N SER A 179 -6.59 6.34 36.51
CA SER A 179 -7.28 5.57 35.47
C SER A 179 -7.35 6.39 34.19
N PHE A 180 -6.88 5.82 33.07
CA PHE A 180 -6.91 6.48 31.76
C PHE A 180 -6.98 5.46 30.63
N ASN A 181 -7.43 5.90 29.45
CA ASN A 181 -7.39 5.10 28.23
C ASN A 181 -6.14 5.48 27.43
N PRO A 182 -5.10 4.64 27.39
CA PRO A 182 -3.93 4.94 26.58
C PRO A 182 -4.34 5.02 25.11
N ALA A 183 -3.83 6.01 24.40
CA ALA A 183 -4.08 6.17 22.98
C ALA A 183 -2.83 6.67 22.25
N ILE A 184 -2.68 6.21 21.01
CA ILE A 184 -1.70 6.73 20.06
C ILE A 184 -2.44 7.37 18.89
N TRP A 185 -1.98 8.57 18.53
CA TRP A 185 -2.43 9.26 17.34
C TRP A 185 -1.39 9.14 16.24
N TRP A 186 -1.89 8.89 15.04
CA TRP A 186 -1.16 8.93 13.79
C TRP A 186 -1.99 9.74 12.80
N GLY A 187 -1.39 10.72 12.15
CA GLY A 187 -2.09 11.55 11.19
C GLY A 187 -1.11 12.04 10.14
N LYS A 188 -1.62 12.28 8.94
CA LYS A 188 -0.82 12.84 7.86
C LYS A 188 -1.69 13.65 6.94
N GLN A 189 -1.11 14.72 6.41
CA GLN A 189 -1.65 15.45 5.29
C GLN A 189 -1.79 14.54 4.06
N ALA A 190 -2.84 14.75 3.28
CA ALA A 190 -3.09 14.09 2.00
C ALA A 190 -2.19 14.62 0.88
N VAL A 191 -0.87 14.52 1.08
CA VAL A 191 0.12 14.95 0.09
C VAL A 191 0.12 13.98 -1.09
N GLU A 192 0.06 14.53 -2.30
CA GLU A 192 0.25 13.78 -3.54
C GLU A 192 1.76 13.63 -3.84
N GLU A 193 2.26 12.39 -3.76
CA GLU A 193 3.68 12.08 -3.97
C GLU A 193 4.08 12.07 -5.44
N SER A 194 3.14 11.78 -6.33
CA SER A 194 3.38 11.69 -7.77
C SER A 194 2.29 12.47 -8.50
N PRO A 195 2.62 13.56 -9.23
CA PRO A 195 1.66 14.21 -10.12
C PRO A 195 1.18 13.20 -11.17
N GLN A 196 -0.07 13.33 -11.62
CA GLN A 196 -0.62 12.49 -12.70
C GLN A 196 0.29 12.52 -13.93
N ARG A 197 1.09 11.47 -14.11
CA ARG A 197 1.76 11.18 -15.38
C ARG A 197 0.93 10.11 -16.07
N GLY A 198 0.03 10.57 -16.94
CA GLY A 198 -0.67 9.70 -17.87
C GLY A 198 0.17 9.46 -19.11
N ILE A 199 0.02 8.28 -19.72
CA ILE A 199 0.42 8.04 -21.10
C ILE A 199 -0.87 8.13 -21.93
N LEU A 200 -0.95 9.09 -22.85
CA LEU A 200 -2.16 9.43 -23.62
C LEU A 200 -3.40 9.62 -22.72
N PHE A 201 -4.40 8.74 -22.86
CA PHE A 201 -5.74 8.83 -22.29
C PHE A 201 -5.87 8.16 -20.93
N PHE A 202 -4.82 7.51 -20.42
CA PHE A 202 -4.82 6.88 -19.11
C PHE A 202 -4.31 7.88 -18.06
N LYS A 203 -5.22 8.61 -17.40
CA LYS A 203 -4.88 9.31 -16.16
C LYS A 203 -4.56 8.27 -15.10
N THR A 204 -3.33 8.29 -14.60
CA THR A 204 -2.96 7.51 -13.42
C THR A 204 -3.68 8.11 -12.21
N PRO A 205 -4.31 7.29 -11.34
CA PRO A 205 -4.92 7.81 -10.12
C PRO A 205 -3.84 8.49 -9.26
N PRO A 206 -4.17 9.62 -8.60
CA PRO A 206 -3.22 10.36 -7.80
C PRO A 206 -2.66 9.48 -6.69
N ASP A 207 -1.35 9.50 -6.52
CA ASP A 207 -0.69 8.74 -5.45
C ASP A 207 -0.66 9.58 -4.17
N ARG A 208 -1.75 9.51 -3.42
CA ARG A 208 -1.89 10.22 -2.15
C ARG A 208 -1.65 9.28 -0.99
N TRP A 209 -1.07 9.82 0.07
CA TRP A 209 -1.06 9.11 1.33
C TRP A 209 -2.48 8.82 1.79
N HIS A 210 -2.71 7.58 2.20
CA HIS A 210 -4.00 7.15 2.68
C HIS A 210 -3.85 6.18 3.87
N PRO A 211 -4.83 6.14 4.78
CA PRO A 211 -4.74 5.33 5.98
C PRO A 211 -4.84 3.84 5.66
N ILE A 212 -4.08 3.07 6.42
CA ILE A 212 -4.08 1.61 6.47
C ILE A 212 -4.06 1.15 7.93
N TYR A 213 -4.59 -0.02 8.18
CA TYR A 213 -4.56 -0.63 9.50
C TYR A 213 -4.65 -2.14 9.37
N PHE A 214 -4.14 -2.85 10.37
CA PHE A 214 -4.17 -4.29 10.40
C PHE A 214 -5.04 -4.77 11.54
N GLN A 215 -6.11 -5.46 11.16
CA GLN A 215 -7.15 -5.93 12.06
C GLN A 215 -7.37 -7.42 11.83
N GLU A 216 -7.36 -8.20 12.91
CA GLU A 216 -7.75 -9.61 12.90
C GLU A 216 -7.03 -10.45 11.82
N GLY A 217 -5.73 -10.21 11.60
CA GLY A 217 -4.93 -10.96 10.62
C GLY A 217 -5.00 -10.44 9.17
N GLY A 218 -5.80 -9.41 8.91
CA GLY A 218 -6.01 -8.81 7.60
C GLY A 218 -5.54 -7.35 7.51
N LEU A 219 -4.88 -7.02 6.40
CA LEU A 219 -4.61 -5.63 6.02
C LEU A 219 -5.91 -5.00 5.50
N LYS A 220 -6.27 -3.83 6.05
CA LYS A 220 -7.37 -2.99 5.58
C LYS A 220 -6.80 -1.69 5.05
N GLU A 221 -7.30 -1.30 3.89
CA GLU A 221 -6.86 -0.12 3.16
C GLU A 221 -8.07 0.74 2.84
N VAL A 222 -7.99 2.01 3.22
CA VAL A 222 -9.03 3.00 2.94
C VAL A 222 -8.41 4.06 2.04
N LEU A 223 -8.74 3.99 0.75
CA LEU A 223 -8.30 4.97 -0.23
C LEU A 223 -8.78 6.37 0.15
N TRP A 224 -7.97 7.38 -0.19
CA TRP A 224 -8.20 8.77 0.16
C TRP A 224 -9.64 9.25 -0.10
N GLU A 225 -10.19 8.92 -1.28
CA GLU A 225 -11.54 9.33 -1.69
C GLU A 225 -12.64 8.75 -0.80
N ARG A 226 -12.36 7.61 -0.15
CA ARG A 226 -13.31 6.85 0.67
C ARG A 226 -13.08 7.05 2.17
N VAL A 227 -12.09 7.86 2.57
CA VAL A 227 -11.90 8.18 3.98
C VAL A 227 -13.14 8.93 4.48
N PRO A 228 -13.84 8.41 5.51
CA PRO A 228 -15.02 9.07 6.08
C PRO A 228 -14.60 10.34 6.84
N ALA A 229 -15.55 11.22 7.16
CA ALA A 229 -15.26 12.38 8.01
C ALA A 229 -14.75 11.95 9.40
N ALA A 230 -15.49 11.05 10.05
CA ALA A 230 -15.06 10.36 11.27
C ALA A 230 -15.75 8.99 11.34
N GLN A 231 -15.04 7.99 11.84
CA GLN A 231 -15.54 6.64 12.07
C GLN A 231 -14.80 6.01 13.25
N THR A 232 -15.54 5.30 14.09
CA THR A 232 -14.99 4.48 15.18
C THR A 232 -15.18 3.01 14.83
N LEU A 233 -14.09 2.26 14.89
CA LEU A 233 -14.04 0.83 14.60
C LEU A 233 -13.64 0.08 15.88
N GLY A 234 -14.48 -0.87 16.30
CA GLY A 234 -14.13 -1.80 17.36
C GLY A 234 -13.43 -3.03 16.80
N GLY A 235 -12.54 -3.63 17.59
CA GLY A 235 -11.87 -4.88 17.24
C GLY A 235 -10.41 -4.91 17.68
N ARG A 236 -9.69 -5.95 17.26
CA ARG A 236 -8.29 -6.15 17.64
C ARG A 236 -7.37 -5.63 16.54
N PHE A 237 -6.67 -4.54 16.84
CA PHE A 237 -5.77 -3.85 15.90
C PHE A 237 -4.31 -4.13 16.28
N ASP A 238 -3.57 -4.72 15.35
CA ASP A 238 -2.16 -5.07 15.54
C ASP A 238 -1.24 -3.88 15.25
N TRP A 239 -1.62 -3.02 14.29
CA TRP A 239 -0.91 -1.78 13.97
C TRP A 239 -1.77 -0.84 13.11
N ILE A 240 -1.40 0.43 13.10
CA ILE A 240 -2.01 1.49 12.27
C ILE A 240 -0.93 2.23 11.50
N GLY A 241 -1.28 2.84 10.38
CA GLY A 241 -0.33 3.60 9.60
C GLY A 241 -0.91 4.21 8.35
N ALA A 242 -0.03 4.70 7.51
CA ALA A 242 -0.36 5.26 6.22
C ALA A 242 0.65 4.83 5.19
N GLN A 243 0.20 4.75 3.95
CA GLN A 243 1.06 4.41 2.84
C GLN A 243 0.83 5.30 1.64
N SER A 244 1.87 5.41 0.81
CA SER A 244 1.79 5.83 -0.58
C SER A 244 2.16 4.65 -1.49
N ARG A 245 2.43 4.86 -2.77
CA ARG A 245 2.95 3.81 -3.67
C ARG A 245 4.27 3.24 -3.21
N TYR A 246 5.18 4.09 -2.73
CA TYR A 246 6.59 3.78 -2.52
C TYR A 246 6.97 3.69 -1.05
N PHE A 247 6.29 4.45 -0.19
CA PHE A 247 6.66 4.60 1.22
C PHE A 247 5.55 4.12 2.15
N LEU A 248 5.97 3.79 3.37
CA LEU A 248 5.13 3.31 4.44
C LEU A 248 5.53 4.00 5.73
N GLY A 249 4.54 4.51 6.45
CA GLY A 249 4.66 4.94 7.83
C GLY A 249 3.71 4.14 8.71
N THR A 250 4.20 3.52 9.77
CA THR A 250 3.35 2.70 10.65
C THR A 250 3.80 2.79 12.10
N VAL A 251 2.85 2.62 13.02
CA VAL A 251 3.08 2.48 14.45
C VAL A 251 2.56 1.13 14.90
N ILE A 252 3.46 0.35 15.51
CA ILE A 252 3.21 -1.02 15.93
C ILE A 252 3.33 -1.08 17.46
N PRO A 253 2.24 -1.28 18.23
CA PRO A 253 2.34 -1.59 19.65
C PRO A 253 3.07 -2.92 19.87
N VAL A 254 4.09 -2.92 20.72
CA VAL A 254 4.87 -4.12 21.07
C VAL A 254 4.28 -4.75 22.31
N GLY A 255 3.85 -6.02 22.21
CA GLY A 255 3.28 -6.77 23.34
C GLY A 255 1.88 -6.32 23.77
N ALA A 256 1.22 -5.44 23.00
CA ALA A 256 -0.16 -5.00 23.22
C ALA A 256 -0.90 -4.89 21.89
N GLN A 257 -2.22 -4.80 21.95
CA GLN A 257 -3.11 -4.59 20.80
C GLN A 257 -4.09 -3.47 21.11
N GLY A 258 -4.45 -2.69 20.09
CA GLY A 258 -5.52 -1.70 20.23
C GLY A 258 -6.89 -2.36 20.18
N ASN A 259 -7.83 -1.83 20.95
CA ASN A 259 -9.21 -2.33 21.04
C ASN A 259 -10.18 -1.50 20.21
N THR A 260 -9.81 -0.25 19.90
CA THR A 260 -10.65 0.68 19.16
C THR A 260 -9.77 1.57 18.30
N LEU A 261 -10.20 1.80 17.07
CA LEU A 261 -9.58 2.71 16.13
C LEU A 261 -10.58 3.81 15.76
N GLU A 262 -10.29 5.05 16.13
CA GLU A 262 -10.98 6.22 15.58
C GLU A 262 -10.21 6.70 14.35
N THR A 263 -10.86 6.85 13.21
CA THR A 263 -10.21 7.34 11.99
C THR A 263 -11.14 8.23 11.19
N GLY A 264 -10.57 9.18 10.46
CA GLY A 264 -11.34 10.11 9.67
C GLY A 264 -10.48 11.07 8.89
N LYS A 265 -11.15 12.05 8.26
CA LYS A 265 -10.50 13.17 7.58
C LYS A 265 -11.10 14.49 8.02
N TYR A 266 -10.26 15.50 8.08
CA TYR A 266 -10.67 16.88 8.33
C TYR A 266 -9.92 17.82 7.38
N LEU A 267 -10.46 19.03 7.23
CA LEU A 267 -9.82 20.12 6.50
C LEU A 267 -9.25 21.10 7.52
N GLN A 268 -7.99 21.48 7.37
CA GLN A 268 -7.37 22.52 8.19
C GLN A 268 -7.64 23.90 7.60
N GLU A 269 -7.60 24.95 8.43
CA GLU A 269 -7.59 26.34 7.98
C GLU A 269 -6.41 26.54 7.01
N GLY A 270 -6.73 26.78 5.73
CA GLY A 270 -5.77 26.71 4.61
C GLY A 270 -6.21 25.80 3.47
N GLY A 271 -7.26 24.98 3.67
CA GLY A 271 -7.85 24.14 2.62
C GLY A 271 -7.14 22.81 2.41
N GLU A 272 -6.11 22.53 3.19
CA GLU A 272 -5.37 21.28 3.14
C GLU A 272 -6.12 20.17 3.90
N ALA A 273 -6.17 18.99 3.30
CA ALA A 273 -6.90 17.86 3.84
C ALA A 273 -5.96 16.90 4.57
N PHE A 274 -6.39 16.45 5.75
CA PHE A 274 -5.64 15.55 6.61
C PHE A 274 -6.48 14.32 6.92
N PHE A 275 -5.84 13.18 7.11
CA PHE A 275 -6.47 12.06 7.79
C PHE A 275 -5.84 11.84 9.17
N PHE A 276 -6.62 11.26 10.06
CA PHE A 276 -6.15 10.83 11.38
C PHE A 276 -6.55 9.38 11.66
N GLN A 277 -5.80 8.78 12.56
CA GLN A 277 -6.00 7.48 13.16
C GLN A 277 -5.62 7.59 14.63
N LYS A 278 -6.51 7.21 15.52
CA LYS A 278 -6.28 7.15 16.96
C LYS A 278 -6.53 5.72 17.41
N LEU A 279 -5.46 5.04 17.78
CA LEU A 279 -5.48 3.70 18.31
C LEU A 279 -5.63 3.76 19.84
N ILE A 280 -6.75 3.26 20.34
CA ILE A 280 -7.10 3.27 21.77
C ILE A 280 -6.89 1.86 22.34
N PHE A 281 -6.18 1.80 23.46
CA PHE A 281 -5.87 0.58 24.20
C PHE A 281 -6.86 0.36 25.34
N GLN A 282 -6.76 -0.81 25.99
CA GLN A 282 -7.52 -1.09 27.20
C GLN A 282 -7.22 -0.06 28.30
N THR A 283 -8.24 0.32 29.07
CA THR A 283 -8.12 1.22 30.21
C THR A 283 -7.02 0.75 31.15
N ALA A 284 -6.04 1.61 31.39
CA ALA A 284 -4.96 1.39 32.33
C ALA A 284 -5.37 1.92 33.71
N GLN A 285 -5.13 1.11 34.74
CA GLN A 285 -5.24 1.52 36.14
C GLN A 285 -3.85 1.44 36.77
N VAL A 286 -3.36 2.56 37.29
CA VAL A 286 -2.02 2.68 37.87
C VAL A 286 -2.16 3.04 39.33
N LEU A 287 -1.79 2.12 40.23
CA LEU A 287 -1.86 2.37 41.67
C LEU A 287 -0.85 3.43 42.10
N PRO A 288 -1.04 4.09 43.25
CA PRO A 288 -0.07 5.03 43.80
C PRO A 288 1.35 4.44 43.86
N GLY A 289 2.33 5.14 43.28
CA GLY A 289 3.73 4.71 43.24
C GLY A 289 4.09 3.73 42.11
N GLU A 290 3.09 3.11 41.47
CA GLU A 290 3.29 2.22 40.32
C GLU A 290 3.52 2.99 39.01
N ARG A 291 3.89 2.24 37.97
CA ARG A 291 4.09 2.75 36.62
C ARG A 291 3.39 1.87 35.58
N TRP A 292 2.79 2.52 34.60
CA TRP A 292 2.36 1.91 33.35
C TRP A 292 3.42 2.19 32.28
N ALA A 293 3.75 1.19 31.45
CA ALA A 293 4.68 1.36 30.35
C ALA A 293 4.20 0.62 29.11
N GLN A 294 4.41 1.23 27.94
CA GLN A 294 4.08 0.65 26.65
C GLN A 294 5.14 0.99 25.62
N LYS A 295 5.57 -0.03 24.87
CA LYS A 295 6.54 0.08 23.79
C LYS A 295 5.85 0.11 22.43
N PHE A 296 6.43 0.87 21.51
CA PHE A 296 5.97 1.02 20.15
C PHE A 296 7.17 0.97 19.20
N LEU A 297 6.97 0.32 18.07
CA LEU A 297 7.90 0.33 16.96
C LEU A 297 7.29 1.17 15.83
N ILE A 298 7.97 2.25 15.49
CA ILE A 298 7.57 3.16 14.42
C ILE A 298 8.48 2.86 13.23
N TYR A 299 7.88 2.53 12.09
CA TYR A 299 8.60 2.35 10.85
C TYR A 299 8.25 3.47 9.88
N GLY A 300 9.29 4.04 9.27
CA GLY A 300 9.14 5.13 8.32
C GLY A 300 10.14 5.04 7.19
N GLY A 301 9.74 4.46 6.07
CA GLY A 301 10.69 4.20 4.99
C GLY A 301 10.10 3.56 3.74
N PRO A 302 10.96 3.12 2.81
CA PRO A 302 10.54 2.51 1.56
C PRO A 302 9.84 1.17 1.80
N LYS A 303 8.92 0.80 0.92
CA LYS A 303 8.29 -0.53 0.94
C LYS A 303 9.24 -1.59 0.37
N ASP A 304 10.12 -2.11 1.22
CA ASP A 304 10.98 -3.24 0.85
C ASP A 304 10.53 -4.55 1.49
N TYR A 305 10.30 -5.58 0.66
CA TYR A 305 9.78 -6.88 1.13
C TYR A 305 10.65 -7.52 2.23
N LYS A 306 11.98 -7.50 2.10
CA LYS A 306 12.89 -8.12 3.08
C LYS A 306 12.82 -7.37 4.41
N ARG A 307 12.87 -6.03 4.36
CA ARG A 307 12.84 -5.19 5.56
C ARG A 307 11.50 -5.32 6.30
N LEU A 308 10.39 -5.20 5.58
CA LEU A 308 9.05 -5.23 6.20
C LEU A 308 8.73 -6.58 6.84
N LYS A 309 9.12 -7.69 6.20
CA LYS A 309 8.89 -9.05 6.72
C LYS A 309 9.64 -9.31 8.03
N VAL A 310 10.81 -8.70 8.22
CA VAL A 310 11.63 -8.85 9.45
C VAL A 310 11.07 -8.04 10.62
N ILE A 311 10.34 -6.95 10.34
CA ILE A 311 9.76 -6.09 11.37
C ILE A 311 8.63 -6.81 12.11
N ILE A 312 7.59 -7.21 11.38
CA ILE A 312 6.47 -7.98 11.91
C ILE A 312 5.83 -8.79 10.77
N PRO A 313 5.52 -10.08 10.99
CA PRO A 313 4.81 -10.87 9.99
C PRO A 313 3.49 -10.21 9.58
N GLY A 314 3.28 -10.03 8.28
CA GLY A 314 2.08 -9.42 7.72
C GLY A 314 2.26 -7.97 7.28
N LEU A 315 3.33 -7.28 7.69
CA LEU A 315 3.62 -5.92 7.22
C LEU A 315 3.99 -5.90 5.73
N GLU A 316 4.60 -6.97 5.22
CA GLU A 316 4.91 -7.14 3.81
C GLU A 316 3.66 -7.20 2.92
N LYS A 317 2.46 -7.43 3.49
CA LYS A 317 1.20 -7.39 2.74
C LYS A 317 0.88 -5.99 2.19
N THR A 318 1.46 -4.94 2.76
CA THR A 318 1.36 -3.53 2.27
C THR A 318 1.91 -3.33 0.84
N LEU A 319 2.70 -4.29 0.34
CA LEU A 319 3.15 -4.32 -1.05
C LEU A 319 2.06 -4.73 -2.06
N GLY A 320 0.90 -5.22 -1.58
CA GLY A 320 -0.22 -5.58 -2.46
C GLY A 320 0.06 -6.78 -3.39
N LEU A 321 1.06 -7.61 -3.07
CA LEU A 321 1.45 -8.77 -3.87
C LEU A 321 0.35 -9.85 -3.89
N GLY A 322 -0.41 -10.00 -2.80
CA GLY A 322 -1.55 -10.92 -2.73
C GLY A 322 -1.18 -12.36 -3.12
N TRP A 323 -2.00 -13.00 -3.96
CA TRP A 323 -1.74 -14.35 -4.46
C TRP A 323 -0.49 -14.45 -5.37
N THR A 324 -0.05 -13.34 -5.96
CA THR A 324 1.15 -13.32 -6.82
C THR A 324 2.46 -13.34 -6.04
N THR A 325 2.43 -13.27 -4.70
CA THR A 325 3.62 -13.25 -3.83
C THR A 325 4.58 -14.42 -4.10
N LEU A 326 4.06 -15.62 -4.37
CA LEU A 326 4.87 -16.81 -4.66
C LEU A 326 5.79 -16.63 -5.88
N VAL A 327 5.34 -15.86 -6.87
CA VAL A 327 6.07 -15.60 -8.11
C VAL A 327 6.83 -14.27 -8.03
N ALA A 328 6.21 -13.24 -7.47
CA ALA A 328 6.77 -11.89 -7.38
C ALA A 328 8.04 -11.81 -6.53
N VAL A 329 8.08 -12.52 -5.40
CA VAL A 329 9.23 -12.47 -4.48
C VAL A 329 10.49 -13.08 -5.10
N PRO A 330 10.47 -14.29 -5.70
CA PRO A 330 11.62 -14.81 -6.45
C PRO A 330 12.06 -13.91 -7.60
N MET A 331 11.10 -13.35 -8.36
CA MET A 331 11.42 -12.43 -9.45
C MET A 331 12.11 -11.15 -8.96
N LEU A 332 11.65 -10.58 -7.84
CA LEU A 332 12.28 -9.40 -7.23
C LEU A 332 13.72 -9.72 -6.81
N TYR A 333 13.97 -10.90 -6.24
CA TYR A 333 15.33 -11.30 -5.87
C TYR A 333 16.24 -11.48 -7.08
N LEU A 334 15.76 -12.12 -8.14
CA LEU A 334 16.51 -12.26 -9.39
C LEU A 334 16.78 -10.91 -10.05
N LEU A 335 15.80 -10.00 -10.04
CA LEU A 335 15.98 -8.66 -10.56
C LEU A 335 17.04 -7.88 -9.78
N LYS A 336 16.97 -7.90 -8.44
CA LYS A 336 17.98 -7.26 -7.58
C LYS A 336 19.36 -7.88 -7.78
N PHE A 337 19.45 -9.20 -7.96
CA PHE A 337 20.71 -9.90 -8.25
C PHE A 337 21.33 -9.42 -9.58
N PHE A 338 20.56 -9.36 -10.67
CA PHE A 338 21.06 -8.83 -11.94
C PHE A 338 21.41 -7.34 -11.86
N TYR A 339 20.64 -6.56 -11.09
CA TYR A 339 20.95 -5.16 -10.86
C TYR A 339 22.27 -5.00 -10.07
N GLN A 340 22.54 -5.81 -9.06
CA GLN A 340 23.80 -5.76 -8.30
C GLN A 340 25.04 -6.06 -9.17
N LEU A 341 24.88 -6.88 -10.22
CA LEU A 341 25.97 -7.20 -11.14
C LEU A 341 26.23 -6.07 -12.15
N ILE A 342 25.18 -5.42 -12.66
CA ILE A 342 25.27 -4.55 -13.85
C ILE A 342 25.02 -3.07 -13.51
N HIS A 343 24.36 -2.80 -12.39
CA HIS A 343 23.91 -1.48 -11.93
C HIS A 343 23.01 -0.76 -12.94
N ASN A 344 22.29 -1.54 -13.78
CA ASN A 344 21.35 -1.01 -14.78
C ASN A 344 20.05 -1.83 -14.77
N TYR A 345 18.95 -1.20 -14.36
CA TYR A 345 17.63 -1.85 -14.30
C TYR A 345 17.12 -2.31 -15.67
N GLY A 346 17.39 -1.56 -16.75
CA GLY A 346 16.97 -1.95 -18.10
C GLY A 346 17.60 -3.26 -18.54
N VAL A 347 18.92 -3.39 -18.34
CA VAL A 347 19.65 -4.63 -18.67
C VAL A 347 19.26 -5.76 -17.71
N ALA A 348 19.09 -5.47 -16.42
CA ALA A 348 18.64 -6.46 -15.45
C ALA A 348 17.26 -7.04 -15.80
N ILE A 349 16.32 -6.20 -16.26
CA ILE A 349 15.01 -6.64 -16.76
C ILE A 349 15.19 -7.50 -18.01
N ILE A 350 16.03 -7.11 -18.97
CA ILE A 350 16.28 -7.91 -20.19
C ILE A 350 16.79 -9.31 -19.80
N LEU A 351 17.78 -9.40 -18.92
CA LEU A 351 18.30 -10.69 -18.45
C LEU A 351 17.25 -11.53 -17.72
N LEU A 352 16.44 -10.89 -16.87
CA LEU A 352 15.31 -11.55 -16.21
C LEU A 352 14.33 -12.13 -17.24
N THR A 353 13.98 -11.37 -18.28
CA THR A 353 13.07 -11.86 -19.33
C THR A 353 13.67 -13.02 -20.14
N ILE A 354 14.97 -12.99 -20.43
CA ILE A 354 15.67 -14.09 -21.10
C ILE A 354 15.63 -15.35 -20.23
N LEU A 355 15.96 -15.22 -18.94
CA LEU A 355 15.93 -16.33 -17.99
C LEU A 355 14.53 -16.96 -17.90
N VAL A 356 13.49 -16.15 -17.76
CA VAL A 356 12.11 -16.63 -17.72
C VAL A 356 11.73 -17.32 -19.03
N LYS A 357 12.12 -16.78 -20.19
CA LYS A 357 11.88 -17.43 -21.49
C LYS A 357 12.58 -18.79 -21.62
N ILE A 358 13.79 -18.92 -21.09
CA ILE A 358 14.53 -20.19 -21.09
C ILE A 358 13.79 -21.22 -20.22
N LEU A 359 13.38 -20.84 -19.01
CA LEU A 359 12.63 -21.71 -18.11
C LEU A 359 11.28 -22.15 -18.68
N LEU A 360 10.58 -21.25 -19.39
CA LEU A 360 9.28 -21.52 -20.00
C LEU A 360 9.38 -22.15 -21.40
N ASN A 361 10.57 -22.24 -22.01
CA ASN A 361 10.79 -22.83 -23.34
C ASN A 361 10.15 -24.22 -23.54
N PRO A 362 10.29 -25.21 -22.63
CA PRO A 362 9.65 -26.52 -22.83
C PRO A 362 8.12 -26.42 -22.89
N ILE A 363 7.53 -25.52 -22.09
CA ILE A 363 6.08 -25.28 -22.07
C ILE A 363 5.66 -24.57 -23.36
N ASN A 364 6.41 -23.55 -23.78
CA ASN A 364 6.16 -22.80 -25.01
C ASN A 364 6.23 -23.71 -26.25
N ARG A 365 7.18 -24.65 -26.29
CA ARG A 365 7.29 -25.64 -27.38
C ARG A 365 6.05 -26.55 -27.47
N LYS A 366 5.57 -27.05 -26.32
CA LYS A 366 4.34 -27.87 -26.27
C LYS A 366 3.12 -27.07 -26.73
N SER A 367 3.02 -25.81 -26.32
CA SER A 367 1.94 -24.94 -26.77
C SER A 367 2.00 -24.68 -28.28
N LEU A 368 3.19 -24.38 -28.82
CA LEU A 368 3.37 -24.16 -30.25
C LEU A 368 2.99 -25.40 -31.07
N ALA A 369 3.35 -26.60 -30.60
CA ALA A 369 2.93 -27.85 -31.23
C ALA A 369 1.40 -28.01 -31.22
N SER A 370 0.75 -27.67 -30.11
CA SER A 370 -0.72 -27.68 -30.00
C SER A 370 -1.38 -26.67 -30.95
N MET A 371 -0.81 -25.48 -31.12
CA MET A 371 -1.31 -24.46 -32.05
C MET A 371 -1.16 -24.89 -33.50
N LYS A 372 -0.02 -25.48 -33.88
CA LYS A 372 0.18 -26.05 -35.22
C LYS A 372 -0.82 -27.17 -35.51
N GLY A 373 -1.07 -28.04 -34.54
CA GLY A 373 -2.12 -29.07 -34.65
C GLY A 373 -3.50 -28.46 -34.87
N MET A 374 -3.84 -27.40 -34.12
CA MET A 374 -5.10 -26.68 -34.27
C MET A 374 -5.24 -26.00 -35.64
N GLN A 375 -4.16 -25.41 -36.18
CA GLN A 375 -4.13 -24.86 -37.52
C GLN A 375 -4.38 -25.92 -38.59
N ALA A 376 -3.81 -27.12 -38.43
CA ALA A 376 -3.99 -28.23 -39.37
C ALA A 376 -5.44 -28.73 -39.45
N ILE A 377 -6.22 -28.65 -38.36
CA ILE A 377 -7.61 -29.12 -38.31
C ILE A 377 -8.65 -28.03 -38.63
N GLN A 378 -8.25 -26.76 -38.78
CA GLN A 378 -9.17 -25.68 -39.17
C GLN A 378 -10.04 -25.97 -40.41
N PRO A 379 -9.53 -26.56 -41.52
CA PRO A 379 -10.38 -26.88 -42.67
C PRO A 379 -11.50 -27.87 -42.32
N ARG A 380 -11.19 -28.96 -41.60
CA ARG A 380 -12.19 -29.93 -41.12
C ARG A 380 -13.20 -29.31 -40.15
N LEU A 381 -12.74 -28.35 -39.35
CA LEU A 381 -13.61 -27.57 -38.46
C LEU A 381 -14.61 -26.70 -39.25
N LYS A 382 -14.22 -26.17 -40.41
CA LYS A 382 -15.11 -25.42 -41.31
C LYS A 382 -16.16 -26.32 -41.95
N GLU A 383 -15.75 -27.51 -42.40
CA GLU A 383 -16.68 -28.52 -42.95
C GLU A 383 -17.74 -28.94 -41.92
N LEU A 384 -17.32 -29.18 -40.67
CA LEU A 384 -18.23 -29.47 -39.56
C LEU A 384 -19.23 -28.34 -39.29
N ARG A 385 -18.77 -27.09 -39.33
CA ARG A 385 -19.65 -25.91 -39.19
C ARG A 385 -20.63 -25.77 -40.35
N GLN A 386 -20.24 -26.12 -41.57
CA GLN A 386 -21.15 -26.14 -42.72
C GLN A 386 -22.19 -27.25 -42.61
N LYS A 387 -21.81 -28.43 -42.10
CA LYS A 387 -22.69 -29.60 -42.01
C LYS A 387 -23.67 -29.56 -40.83
N TYR A 388 -23.27 -28.97 -39.70
CA TYR A 388 -24.05 -28.98 -38.46
C TYR A 388 -24.25 -27.59 -37.84
N GLY A 389 -24.14 -26.51 -38.62
CA GLY A 389 -24.22 -25.12 -38.13
C GLY A 389 -25.53 -24.78 -37.39
N GLU A 390 -26.64 -25.38 -37.82
CA GLU A 390 -27.97 -25.23 -37.21
C GLU A 390 -28.11 -26.00 -35.88
N ASP A 391 -27.36 -27.10 -35.70
CA ASP A 391 -27.40 -27.96 -34.50
C ASP A 391 -26.14 -27.76 -33.64
N LYS A 392 -26.21 -26.77 -32.74
CA LYS A 392 -25.10 -26.40 -31.84
C LYS A 392 -24.67 -27.55 -30.92
N GLN A 393 -25.58 -28.44 -30.54
CA GLN A 393 -25.24 -29.56 -29.67
C GLN A 393 -24.39 -30.59 -30.42
N LYS A 394 -24.83 -30.97 -31.61
CA LYS A 394 -24.12 -31.93 -32.46
C LYS A 394 -22.80 -31.36 -32.96
N LEU A 395 -22.76 -30.08 -33.32
CA LEU A 395 -21.52 -29.37 -33.68
C LEU A 395 -20.48 -29.41 -32.56
N ASN A 396 -20.86 -29.17 -31.31
CA ASN A 396 -19.94 -29.22 -30.17
C ASN A 396 -19.42 -30.64 -29.90
N GLN A 397 -20.28 -31.65 -30.00
CA GLN A 397 -19.89 -33.05 -29.83
C GLN A 397 -18.87 -33.50 -30.88
N GLU A 398 -19.18 -33.26 -32.15
CA GLU A 398 -18.30 -33.62 -33.27
C GLU A 398 -16.99 -32.83 -33.26
N THR A 399 -17.04 -31.55 -32.88
CA THR A 399 -15.85 -30.72 -32.69
C THR A 399 -14.94 -31.28 -31.59
N MET A 400 -15.52 -31.72 -30.47
CA MET A 400 -14.76 -32.34 -29.39
C MET A 400 -14.19 -33.70 -29.78
N GLN A 401 -14.94 -34.52 -30.53
CA GLN A 401 -14.46 -35.78 -31.08
C GLN A 401 -13.31 -35.55 -32.05
N LEU A 402 -13.39 -34.55 -32.92
CA LEU A 402 -12.30 -34.18 -33.83
C LEU A 402 -11.04 -33.81 -33.06
N PHE A 403 -11.14 -33.00 -31.99
CA PHE A 403 -9.99 -32.67 -31.15
C PHE A 403 -9.37 -33.91 -30.48
N LYS A 404 -10.21 -34.80 -29.92
CA LYS A 404 -9.77 -36.06 -29.28
C LYS A 404 -9.08 -37.00 -30.26
N ASN A 405 -9.67 -37.22 -31.44
CA ASN A 405 -9.14 -38.12 -32.46
C ASN A 405 -7.77 -37.66 -32.98
N ASN A 406 -7.56 -36.34 -33.04
CA ASN A 406 -6.27 -35.77 -33.45
C ASN A 406 -5.32 -35.50 -32.27
N LYS A 407 -5.68 -35.91 -31.04
CA LYS A 407 -4.90 -35.69 -29.80
C LYS A 407 -4.50 -34.23 -29.56
N ILE A 408 -5.34 -33.28 -30.00
CA ILE A 408 -5.09 -31.84 -29.87
C ILE A 408 -5.80 -31.34 -28.61
N ASN A 409 -5.07 -30.65 -27.74
CA ASN A 409 -5.68 -29.97 -26.59
C ASN A 409 -6.03 -28.51 -26.98
N PRO A 410 -7.31 -28.13 -27.07
CA PRO A 410 -7.69 -26.76 -27.42
C PRO A 410 -7.16 -25.72 -26.41
N MET A 411 -6.92 -26.10 -25.15
CA MET A 411 -6.33 -25.23 -24.13
C MET A 411 -4.81 -25.15 -24.19
N GLY A 412 -4.14 -26.04 -24.92
CA GLY A 412 -2.68 -26.02 -25.07
C GLY A 412 -2.16 -24.75 -25.75
N GLY A 413 -2.97 -24.12 -26.59
CA GLY A 413 -2.61 -22.89 -27.31
C GLY A 413 -2.61 -21.62 -26.44
N CYS A 414 -3.51 -21.52 -25.46
CA CYS A 414 -3.56 -20.37 -24.55
C CYS A 414 -2.73 -20.56 -23.27
N LEU A 415 -2.23 -21.77 -23.02
CA LEU A 415 -1.48 -22.12 -21.80
C LEU A 415 -0.25 -21.23 -21.53
N PRO A 416 0.60 -20.86 -22.50
CA PRO A 416 1.73 -19.96 -22.26
C PRO A 416 1.28 -18.58 -21.83
N MET A 417 0.23 -18.05 -22.47
CA MET A 417 -0.31 -16.74 -22.15
C MET A 417 -0.87 -16.75 -20.72
N LEU A 418 -1.60 -17.81 -20.36
CA LEU A 418 -2.16 -17.96 -19.03
C LEU A 418 -1.08 -18.07 -17.95
N LEU A 419 0.02 -18.78 -18.22
CA LEU A 419 1.15 -18.89 -17.29
C LEU A 419 1.96 -17.59 -17.19
N GLN A 420 2.01 -16.81 -18.26
CA GLN A 420 2.74 -15.55 -18.34
C GLN A 420 1.99 -14.39 -17.66
N ILE A 421 0.65 -14.40 -17.65
CA ILE A 421 -0.17 -13.34 -17.01
C ILE A 421 0.22 -13.14 -15.52
N PRO A 422 0.29 -14.17 -14.66
CA PRO A 422 0.73 -14.03 -13.27
C PRO A 422 2.13 -13.42 -13.14
N ILE A 423 3.07 -13.85 -14.00
CA ILE A 423 4.46 -13.37 -14.03
C ILE A 423 4.50 -11.88 -14.42
N TYR A 424 3.72 -11.49 -15.42
CA TYR A 424 3.61 -10.11 -15.85
C TYR A 424 2.99 -9.21 -14.76
N ILE A 425 1.89 -9.66 -14.14
CA ILE A 425 1.26 -8.92 -13.03
C ILE A 425 2.24 -8.77 -11.87
N ALA A 426 2.97 -9.84 -11.53
CA ALA A 426 3.98 -9.82 -10.49
C ALA A 426 5.08 -8.80 -10.80
N LEU A 427 5.66 -8.84 -12.00
CA LEU A 427 6.72 -7.92 -12.41
C LEU A 427 6.22 -6.47 -12.46
N TYR A 428 5.02 -6.23 -13.01
CA TYR A 428 4.40 -4.91 -13.04
C TYR A 428 4.21 -4.36 -11.63
N LYS A 429 3.62 -5.14 -10.72
CA LYS A 429 3.41 -4.73 -9.33
C LYS A 429 4.73 -4.39 -8.64
N VAL A 430 5.73 -5.25 -8.81
CA VAL A 430 7.07 -5.04 -8.23
C VAL A 430 7.69 -3.76 -8.75
N LEU A 431 7.72 -3.53 -10.06
CA LEU A 431 8.29 -2.32 -10.65
C LEU A 431 7.48 -1.06 -10.30
N TRP A 432 6.17 -1.21 -10.13
CA TRP A 432 5.27 -0.10 -9.80
C TRP A 432 5.41 0.36 -8.35
N SER A 433 5.69 -0.55 -7.41
CA SER A 433 5.79 -0.24 -5.97
C SER A 433 7.22 -0.20 -5.42
N SER A 434 8.23 -0.56 -6.22
CA SER A 434 9.63 -0.50 -5.79
C SER A 434 10.24 0.86 -6.08
N VAL A 435 11.08 1.32 -5.14
CA VAL A 435 11.89 2.53 -5.24
C VAL A 435 13.31 2.21 -5.70
#